data_AF-A0A7S3RVJ6-F1
#
_entry.id   AF-A0A7S3RVJ6-F1
#
_cell.length_a   1.000
_cell.length_b   1.000
_cell.length_c   1.000
_cell.angle_alpha   90.00
_cell.angle_beta   90.00
_cell.angle_gamma   90.00
#
_symmetry.space_group_name_H-M   'P 1'
#
loop_
_entity.id
_entity.type
_entity.pdbx_description
1 polymer ?
#
loop_
_entity_poly.entity_id
_entity_poly.type
_entity_poly.pdbx_seq_one_letter_code
_entity_poly.pdbx_strand_id
1 'polypeptide(L)'
;VAPGRVNGDHQVEYVMLKGSTEGCPQGAEITSEEECGRAIQALGLQAYPAWVGVTDDIPRYCSYNRNHESIEQEYMQWNPGPRGNGKKELSPVCKAMPGSDLAIKLLANQSHEIDGGAAALAWTKDDPSPEVETDQQEENGQQ
;
A
#
# COMPACT_ATOMS: atom_id res chain seq x y z
N VAL A 1 2.98 9.80 -29.60
CA VAL A 1 2.32 8.49 -29.38
C VAL A 1 1.65 8.56 -28.03
N ALA A 2 0.32 8.59 -27.97
CA ALA A 2 -0.41 8.59 -26.70
C ALA A 2 -0.47 7.16 -26.13
N PRO A 3 -0.39 6.94 -24.82
CA PRO A 3 -0.52 5.61 -24.25
C PRO A 3 -1.97 5.12 -24.40
N GLY A 4 -2.12 3.93 -24.97
CA GLY A 4 -3.41 3.28 -25.15
C GLY A 4 -4.05 2.96 -23.79
N ARG A 5 -5.31 3.36 -23.61
CA ARG A 5 -6.16 2.89 -22.51
C ARG A 5 -6.56 1.45 -22.80
N VAL A 6 -6.19 0.52 -21.92
CA VAL A 6 -6.83 -0.79 -21.83
C VAL A 6 -7.92 -0.71 -20.75
N ASN A 7 -9.12 -1.13 -21.11
CA ASN A 7 -10.28 -1.11 -20.22
C ASN A 7 -10.12 -2.21 -19.15
N GLY A 8 -10.06 -1.80 -17.87
CA GLY A 8 -10.03 -2.72 -16.72
C GLY A 8 -8.80 -2.61 -15.80
N ASP A 9 -8.00 -1.55 -15.91
CA ASP A 9 -6.76 -1.34 -15.13
C ASP A 9 -7.02 -1.31 -13.61
N HIS A 10 -6.72 -2.42 -12.94
CA HIS A 10 -6.16 -2.31 -11.59
C HIS A 10 -4.82 -1.61 -11.74
N GLN A 11 -4.79 -0.29 -11.54
CA GLN A 11 -3.55 0.47 -11.42
C GLN A 11 -2.71 -0.22 -10.33
N VAL A 12 -1.57 -0.81 -10.71
CA VAL A 12 -0.67 -1.43 -9.74
C VAL A 12 -0.02 -0.29 -8.97
N GLU A 13 -0.48 -0.09 -7.75
CA GLU A 13 0.18 0.81 -6.81
C GLU A 13 1.48 0.18 -6.31
N TYR A 14 2.42 1.02 -5.92
CA TYR A 14 3.71 0.60 -5.38
C TYR A 14 3.92 1.24 -4.02
N VAL A 15 4.68 0.55 -3.16
CA VAL A 15 5.07 1.03 -1.83
C VAL A 15 6.55 0.81 -1.61
N MET A 16 7.14 1.66 -0.78
CA MET A 16 8.52 1.51 -0.34
C MET A 16 8.55 1.01 1.10
N LEU A 17 9.25 -0.11 1.33
CA LEU A 17 9.45 -0.65 2.67
C LEU A 17 10.59 0.09 3.38
N LYS A 18 10.64 -0.06 4.71
CA LYS A 18 11.81 0.38 5.49
C LYS A 18 13.05 -0.42 5.07
N GLY A 19 14.21 0.24 5.06
CA GLY A 19 15.48 -0.45 4.84
C GLY A 19 15.78 -1.50 5.90
N SER A 20 16.86 -2.26 5.68
CA SER A 20 17.18 -3.47 6.45
C SER A 20 16.18 -4.62 6.29
N THR A 21 15.41 -4.63 5.19
CA THR A 21 14.55 -5.75 4.81
C THR A 21 15.14 -6.48 3.59
N GLU A 22 15.08 -7.81 3.58
CA GLU A 22 15.74 -8.65 2.55
C GLU A 22 15.09 -8.53 1.16
N GLY A 23 13.89 -7.97 1.07
CA GLY A 23 13.12 -7.82 -0.16
C GLY A 23 11.64 -7.63 0.15
N CYS A 24 10.82 -7.81 -0.89
CA CYS A 24 9.37 -7.79 -0.76
C CYS A 24 8.83 -9.14 -0.27
N PRO A 25 7.70 -9.15 0.45
CA PRO A 25 7.01 -10.39 0.74
C PRO A 25 6.53 -11.07 -0.54
N GLN A 26 6.36 -12.39 -0.48
CA GLN A 26 5.89 -13.20 -1.59
C GLN A 26 4.58 -12.63 -2.17
N GLY A 27 4.53 -12.47 -3.50
CA GLY A 27 3.40 -11.90 -4.22
C GLY A 27 3.44 -10.38 -4.38
N ALA A 28 4.23 -9.66 -3.57
CA ALA A 28 4.48 -8.22 -3.72
C ALA A 28 5.79 -7.91 -4.46
N GLU A 29 6.56 -8.94 -4.82
CA GLU A 29 7.84 -8.82 -5.51
C GLU A 29 7.68 -8.20 -6.91
N ILE A 30 8.64 -7.36 -7.28
CA ILE A 30 8.81 -6.84 -8.64
C ILE A 30 9.86 -7.71 -9.32
N THR A 31 9.49 -8.53 -10.29
CA THR A 31 10.39 -9.56 -10.84
C THR A 31 11.05 -9.19 -12.17
N SER A 32 10.93 -7.91 -12.58
CA SER A 32 11.65 -7.39 -13.76
C SER A 32 12.29 -6.04 -13.48
N GLU A 33 13.45 -5.81 -14.11
CA GLU A 33 14.19 -4.54 -14.04
C GLU A 33 13.36 -3.36 -14.55
N GLU A 34 12.66 -3.56 -15.67
CA GLU A 34 11.81 -2.52 -16.28
C GLU A 34 10.67 -2.12 -15.33
N GLU A 35 10.01 -3.09 -14.69
CA GLU A 35 8.98 -2.79 -13.71
C GLU A 35 9.57 -2.09 -12.48
N CYS A 36 10.79 -2.41 -12.06
CA CYS A 36 11.45 -1.73 -10.95
C CYS A 36 11.66 -0.24 -11.26
N GLY A 37 12.14 0.08 -12.46
CA GLY A 37 12.28 1.46 -12.92
C GLY A 37 10.94 2.21 -12.95
N ARG A 38 9.88 1.58 -13.49
CA ARG A 38 8.53 2.17 -13.51
C ARG A 38 7.95 2.37 -12.12
N ALA A 39 8.17 1.42 -11.21
CA ALA A 39 7.68 1.49 -9.84
C ALA A 39 8.34 2.66 -9.06
N ILE A 40 9.64 2.83 -9.20
CA ILE A 40 10.38 3.95 -8.60
C ILE A 40 9.85 5.28 -9.16
N GLN A 41 9.63 5.37 -10.47
CA GLN A 41 9.07 6.58 -11.10
C GLN A 41 7.63 6.87 -10.68
N ALA A 42 6.80 5.82 -10.51
CA ALA A 42 5.43 5.94 -10.02
C ALA A 42 5.37 6.48 -8.58
N LEU A 43 6.41 6.24 -7.78
CA LEU A 43 6.61 6.82 -6.45
C LEU A 43 7.15 8.27 -6.49
N GLY A 44 7.31 8.86 -7.67
CA GLY A 44 7.85 10.22 -7.84
C GLY A 44 9.36 10.33 -7.65
N LEU A 45 10.09 9.22 -7.73
CA LEU A 45 11.53 9.16 -7.50
C LEU A 45 12.31 8.96 -8.80
N GLN A 46 13.59 9.35 -8.77
CA GLN A 46 14.50 9.14 -9.89
C GLN A 46 15.05 7.72 -9.87
N ALA A 47 14.92 6.97 -10.98
CA ALA A 47 15.42 5.60 -11.06
C ALA A 47 16.89 5.51 -11.50
N TYR A 48 17.42 6.52 -12.19
CA TYR A 48 18.75 6.46 -12.83
C TYR A 48 19.73 7.51 -12.29
N PRO A 49 21.04 7.23 -12.21
CA PRO A 49 21.69 5.97 -12.60
C PRO A 49 21.25 4.77 -11.75
N ALA A 50 21.40 3.58 -12.30
CA ALA A 50 20.92 2.34 -11.71
C ALA A 50 22.06 1.33 -11.60
N TRP A 51 22.10 0.62 -10.47
CA TRP A 51 22.94 -0.55 -10.29
C TRP A 51 22.14 -1.78 -10.70
N VAL A 52 22.75 -2.65 -11.48
CA VAL A 52 22.17 -3.91 -11.94
C VAL A 52 23.20 -5.02 -11.77
N GLY A 53 22.87 -6.02 -10.97
CA GLY A 53 23.79 -7.12 -10.73
C GLY A 53 23.27 -8.11 -9.70
N VAL A 54 24.05 -9.17 -9.43
CA VAL A 54 23.68 -10.16 -8.42
C VAL A 54 24.63 -10.04 -7.24
N THR A 55 24.08 -9.87 -6.05
CA THR A 55 24.81 -9.97 -4.78
C THR A 55 23.85 -10.38 -3.66
N ASP A 56 24.37 -11.08 -2.65
CA ASP A 56 23.59 -11.38 -1.45
C ASP A 56 23.57 -10.17 -0.48
N ASP A 57 24.37 -9.13 -0.67
CA ASP A 57 24.53 -8.01 0.28
C ASP A 57 23.42 -6.95 0.25
N ILE A 58 22.52 -7.02 -0.73
CA ILE A 58 21.44 -6.05 -0.92
C ILE A 58 20.10 -6.76 -1.10
N PRO A 59 18.97 -6.04 -0.94
CA PRO A 59 17.67 -6.66 -1.04
C PRO A 59 17.46 -7.32 -2.40
N ARG A 60 16.69 -8.39 -2.40
CA ARG A 60 16.30 -9.08 -3.62
C ARG A 60 15.39 -8.16 -4.46
N TYR A 61 15.56 -8.27 -5.76
CA TYR A 61 14.80 -7.57 -6.79
C TYR A 61 14.95 -6.06 -6.74
N CYS A 62 13.89 -5.33 -6.45
CA CYS A 62 13.84 -3.89 -6.59
C CYS A 62 14.06 -3.20 -5.25
N SER A 63 15.09 -2.37 -5.16
CA SER A 63 15.25 -1.46 -4.03
C SER A 63 15.72 -0.08 -4.48
N TYR A 64 15.42 0.91 -3.63
CA TYR A 64 15.81 2.30 -3.82
C TYR A 64 16.87 2.66 -2.78
N ASN A 65 18.00 3.18 -3.24
CA ASN A 65 19.02 3.74 -2.37
C ASN A 65 18.52 5.09 -1.85
N ARG A 66 18.37 5.23 -0.54
CA ARG A 66 17.90 6.47 0.12
C ARG A 66 19.04 7.40 0.51
N ASN A 67 20.28 6.96 0.36
CA ASN A 67 21.45 7.80 0.55
C ASN A 67 21.78 8.49 -0.77
N HIS A 68 21.73 9.81 -0.80
CA HIS A 68 22.02 10.63 -1.98
C HIS A 68 23.07 11.70 -1.69
N GLU A 69 23.87 11.50 -0.64
CA GLU A 69 24.86 12.50 -0.22
C GLU A 69 26.01 12.69 -1.23
N SER A 70 26.08 11.89 -2.30
CA SER A 70 27.01 12.08 -3.40
C SER A 70 26.38 11.90 -4.79
N ILE A 71 26.91 12.67 -5.75
CA ILE A 71 26.41 12.85 -7.13
C ILE A 71 26.54 11.59 -8.01
N GLU A 72 27.30 10.58 -7.56
CA GLU A 72 27.61 9.36 -8.32
C GLU A 72 26.81 8.13 -7.89
N GLN A 73 25.84 8.27 -6.98
CA GLN A 73 25.13 7.09 -6.44
C GLN A 73 24.02 6.60 -7.36
N GLU A 74 23.96 5.28 -7.53
CA GLU A 74 22.83 4.65 -8.23
C GLU A 74 21.58 4.65 -7.35
N TYR A 75 20.49 5.21 -7.88
CA TYR A 75 19.21 5.32 -7.20
C TYR A 75 18.50 3.96 -7.17
N MET A 76 18.23 3.39 -8.34
CA MET A 76 17.67 2.06 -8.47
C MET A 76 18.76 1.01 -8.23
N GLN A 77 18.41 0.00 -7.46
CA GLN A 77 19.22 -1.18 -7.22
C GLN A 77 18.42 -2.40 -7.65
N TRP A 78 18.78 -2.99 -8.79
CA TRP A 78 18.13 -4.18 -9.35
C TRP A 78 18.99 -5.43 -9.11
N ASN A 79 18.49 -6.33 -8.26
CA ASN A 79 19.15 -7.57 -7.88
C ASN A 79 18.31 -8.81 -8.25
N PRO A 80 18.51 -9.44 -9.43
CA PRO A 80 17.76 -10.63 -9.82
C PRO A 80 18.22 -11.92 -9.12
N GLY A 81 19.05 -11.81 -8.08
CA GLY A 81 19.50 -12.95 -7.28
C GLY A 81 18.34 -13.75 -6.66
N PRO A 82 18.55 -15.04 -6.34
CA PRO A 82 17.54 -15.87 -5.68
C PRO A 82 17.33 -15.48 -4.20
N ARG A 83 18.23 -14.67 -3.64
CA ARG A 83 18.25 -14.21 -2.26
C ARG A 83 18.72 -12.75 -2.22
N GLY A 84 18.60 -12.13 -1.05
CA GLY A 84 19.15 -10.82 -0.75
C GLY A 84 19.20 -10.60 0.75
N ASN A 85 19.92 -9.57 1.19
CA ASN A 85 19.98 -9.15 2.58
C ASN A 85 19.54 -7.71 2.75
N GLY A 86 18.98 -7.41 3.92
CA GLY A 86 18.58 -6.05 4.26
C GLY A 86 19.78 -5.13 4.45
N LYS A 87 19.79 -4.01 3.73
CA LYS A 87 20.77 -2.92 3.91
C LYS A 87 20.07 -1.65 4.36
N LYS A 88 20.66 -0.91 5.30
CA LYS A 88 20.01 0.24 5.97
C LYS A 88 19.64 1.34 4.98
N GLU A 89 20.50 1.59 4.01
CA GLU A 89 20.33 2.63 3.00
C GLU A 89 19.39 2.19 1.87
N LEU A 90 19.08 0.89 1.75
CA LEU A 90 18.30 0.34 0.66
C LEU A 90 16.90 -0.03 1.12
N SER A 91 15.91 0.58 0.51
CA SER A 91 14.50 0.34 0.78
C SER A 91 13.87 -0.47 -0.34
N PRO A 92 13.39 -1.70 -0.10
CA PRO A 92 12.69 -2.47 -1.12
C PRO A 92 11.45 -1.74 -1.65
N VAL A 93 11.25 -1.82 -2.96
CA VAL A 93 10.07 -1.29 -3.65
C VAL A 93 9.21 -2.47 -4.07
N CYS A 94 7.95 -2.46 -3.64
CA CYS A 94 7.04 -3.58 -3.73
C CYS A 94 5.73 -3.17 -4.36
N LYS A 95 5.02 -4.13 -4.95
CA LYS A 95 3.63 -3.95 -5.37
C LYS A 95 2.77 -3.78 -4.11
N ALA A 96 1.91 -2.77 -4.10
CA ALA A 96 0.85 -2.68 -3.13
C ALA A 96 -0.15 -3.78 -3.46
N MET A 97 -0.19 -4.84 -2.66
CA MET A 97 -1.18 -5.89 -2.86
C MET A 97 -2.54 -5.38 -2.36
N PRO A 98 -3.56 -5.18 -3.24
CA PRO A 98 -4.88 -4.79 -2.80
C PRO A 98 -5.46 -5.90 -1.91
N GLY A 99 -5.86 -5.54 -0.68
CA GLY A 99 -6.39 -6.49 0.30
C GLY A 99 -5.35 -7.32 1.06
N SER A 100 -4.05 -7.06 0.89
CA SER A 100 -3.05 -7.65 1.79
C SER A 100 -3.02 -6.93 3.14
N ASP A 101 -2.94 -7.71 4.21
CA ASP A 101 -2.77 -7.24 5.59
C ASP A 101 -1.54 -6.30 5.75
N LEU A 102 -0.60 -6.34 4.80
CA LEU A 102 0.56 -5.43 4.74
C LEU A 102 0.16 -3.99 4.34
N ALA A 103 -0.71 -3.82 3.34
CA ALA A 103 -1.21 -2.52 2.94
C ALA A 103 -2.06 -1.90 4.08
N ILE A 104 -2.88 -2.72 4.75
CA ILE A 104 -3.67 -2.30 5.91
C ILE A 104 -2.76 -1.87 7.08
N LYS A 105 -1.71 -2.65 7.39
CA LYS A 105 -0.76 -2.30 8.47
C LYS A 105 0.10 -1.07 8.15
N LEU A 106 0.51 -0.88 6.89
CA LEU A 106 1.30 0.27 6.47
C LEU A 106 0.47 1.56 6.43
N LEU A 107 -0.82 1.49 6.09
CA LEU A 107 -1.74 2.63 6.18
C LEU A 107 -2.12 2.94 7.64
N ALA A 108 -2.34 1.93 8.49
CA ALA A 108 -2.65 2.12 9.90
C ALA A 108 -1.50 2.79 10.69
N ASN A 109 -0.25 2.59 10.29
CA ASN A 109 0.92 3.16 10.95
C ASN A 109 1.30 4.57 10.45
N GLN A 110 0.52 5.16 9.54
CA GLN A 110 0.65 6.55 9.07
C GLN A 110 -0.41 7.49 9.70
N SER A 111 -1.06 7.06 10.79
CA SER A 111 -2.04 7.85 11.53
C SER A 111 -1.37 9.00 12.29
N HIS A 112 -0.94 10.04 11.57
CA HIS A 112 -0.67 11.34 12.17
C HIS A 112 -2.03 12.04 12.31
N GLU A 113 -2.57 11.95 13.53
CA GLU A 113 -3.39 12.95 14.20
C GLU A 113 -4.16 13.92 13.29
N ILE A 114 -5.41 13.57 12.97
CA ILE A 114 -6.46 14.59 12.80
C ILE A 114 -7.30 14.53 14.06
N ASP A 115 -6.84 15.26 15.08
CA ASP A 115 -7.73 15.74 16.14
C ASP A 115 -8.72 16.72 15.50
N GLY A 116 -9.99 16.33 15.50
CA GLY A 116 -11.06 17.16 14.94
C GLY A 116 -12.34 16.35 14.85
N GLY A 117 -12.93 16.07 16.00
CA GLY A 117 -14.03 15.13 16.17
C GLY A 117 -15.29 15.41 15.36
N ALA A 118 -16.04 14.35 15.13
CA ALA A 118 -17.50 14.35 15.13
C ALA A 118 -17.99 12.92 15.34
N ALA A 119 -19.05 12.82 16.14
CA ALA A 119 -19.59 11.62 16.75
C ALA A 119 -20.08 10.55 15.78
N ALA A 120 -19.94 9.28 16.16
CA ALA A 120 -20.79 8.19 15.69
C ALA A 120 -20.96 7.11 16.78
N LEU A 121 -22.04 7.29 17.55
CA LEU A 121 -23.00 6.29 18.02
C LEU A 121 -22.46 5.03 18.74
N ALA A 122 -22.53 5.07 20.07
CA ALA A 122 -22.49 3.91 20.94
C ALA A 122 -23.74 3.04 20.75
N TRP A 123 -23.55 1.72 20.57
CA TRP A 123 -24.60 0.73 20.74
C TRP A 123 -24.68 0.34 22.22
N THR A 124 -25.71 0.84 22.91
CA THR A 124 -26.09 0.28 24.22
C THR A 124 -27.04 -0.89 24.00
N LYS A 125 -26.67 -2.03 24.60
CA LYS A 125 -27.55 -3.18 24.83
C LYS A 125 -28.56 -2.83 25.93
N ASP A 126 -29.71 -3.49 25.91
CA ASP A 126 -30.62 -3.85 27.03
C ASP A 126 -32.12 -3.60 26.73
N ASP A 127 -32.81 -4.72 26.38
CA ASP A 127 -34.23 -5.15 26.57
C ASP A 127 -35.45 -4.24 26.23
N PRO A 128 -36.69 -4.77 26.10
CA PRO A 128 -37.19 -6.10 25.69
C PRO A 128 -38.27 -6.03 24.56
N SER A 129 -38.73 -7.19 24.09
CA SER A 129 -39.87 -7.40 23.16
C SER A 129 -41.12 -6.53 23.45
N PRO A 130 -41.84 -6.06 22.42
CA PRO A 130 -43.18 -5.52 22.63
C PRO A 130 -44.23 -6.64 22.66
N GLU A 131 -44.98 -6.68 23.76
CA GLU A 131 -46.22 -7.42 23.92
C GLU A 131 -47.31 -6.85 23.00
N VAL A 132 -48.23 -7.74 22.62
CA VAL A 132 -49.46 -7.47 21.88
C VAL A 132 -50.47 -6.83 22.83
N GLU A 133 -50.98 -5.63 22.55
CA GLU A 133 -52.36 -5.29 22.90
C GLU A 133 -52.94 -4.18 22.00
N THR A 134 -54.26 -4.21 21.93
CA THR A 134 -55.25 -3.69 20.99
C THR A 134 -55.63 -2.22 21.18
N ASP A 135 -56.16 -1.57 20.13
CA ASP A 135 -57.47 -0.84 20.15
C ASP A 135 -57.66 -0.08 18.81
N GLN A 136 -58.66 -0.45 18.01
CA GLN A 136 -60.01 0.14 17.90
C GLN A 136 -60.08 1.48 17.12
N GLN A 137 -60.48 1.31 15.86
CA GLN A 137 -61.34 2.16 15.00
C GLN A 137 -61.60 3.63 15.40
N GLU A 138 -61.13 4.56 14.56
CA GLU A 138 -61.80 5.83 14.28
C GLU A 138 -61.72 6.16 12.78
N GLU A 139 -62.80 5.94 12.04
CA GLU A 139 -63.14 6.73 10.85
C GLU A 139 -64.65 6.99 10.86
N ASN A 140 -65.05 8.08 11.51
CA ASN A 140 -66.31 8.75 11.27
C ASN A 140 -66.00 10.15 10.72
N GLY A 141 -66.32 10.37 9.45
CA GLY A 141 -66.08 11.63 8.77
C GLY A 141 -66.65 11.65 7.35
N GLN A 142 -67.93 11.32 7.20
CA GLN A 142 -68.70 11.64 5.99
C GLN A 142 -69.57 12.88 6.25
N GLN A 143 -69.46 13.82 5.30
CA GLN A 143 -70.40 14.89 4.90
C GLN A 143 -70.51 16.16 5.76
#